data_AF-A0A817DI82-F1
#
_entry.id   AF-A0A817DI82-F1
#
_cell.length_a   1.000
_cell.length_b   1.000
_cell.length_c   1.000
_cell.angle_alpha   90.00
_cell.angle_beta   90.00
_cell.angle_gamma   90.00
#
_symmetry.space_group_name_H-M   'P 1'
#
loop_
_entity.id
_entity.type
_entity.pdbx_description
1 polymer ?
#
loop_
_entity_poly.entity_id
_entity_poly.type
_entity_poly.pdbx_seq_one_letter_code
_entity_poly.pdbx_strand_id
1 'polypeptide(L)'
;MHAFIDEMSSEIQITIEYLKLIPEFNNLIMDDKVRLIRNHIGTIIHINEPLLIPVPPVNLVGAWTNLFGLNTTKSIFKRNQIIEQYLCDPIILKVVLIILILSSSNSRNIDYIDIDQICDDSLSIFIAQNIYVELLWKYILSRSPNERNAVKFFNRLVMFILYAQNLHLHLDGYINSLTHEIKQMEPMMQNMWLRTDNNEDINDVIIAQDVSS
;
A
#
# COMPACT_ATOMS: atom_id res chain seq x y z
N MET A 1 15.00 -12.42 -6.72
CA MET A 1 13.94 -11.61 -6.08
C MET A 1 12.91 -11.18 -7.10
N HIS A 2 13.34 -10.72 -8.29
CA HIS A 2 12.46 -10.36 -9.40
C HIS A 2 11.39 -11.42 -9.70
N ALA A 3 11.75 -12.70 -9.83
CA ALA A 3 10.79 -13.77 -10.08
C ALA A 3 9.66 -13.87 -9.02
N PHE A 4 9.98 -13.66 -7.74
CA PHE A 4 8.97 -13.63 -6.66
C PHE A 4 8.05 -12.42 -6.77
N ILE A 5 8.57 -11.28 -7.25
CA ILE A 5 7.78 -10.05 -7.44
C ILE A 5 6.93 -10.16 -8.72
N ASP A 6 7.44 -10.79 -9.76
CA ASP A 6 6.72 -11.02 -11.02
C ASP A 6 5.54 -11.99 -10.81
N GLU A 7 5.68 -12.98 -9.92
CA GLU A 7 4.56 -13.83 -9.49
C GLU A 7 3.38 -13.01 -8.94
N MET A 8 3.63 -11.84 -8.33
CA MET A 8 2.59 -10.95 -7.76
C MET A 8 1.92 -10.03 -8.79
N SER A 9 2.40 -10.03 -10.04
CA SER A 9 1.90 -9.17 -11.13
C SER A 9 0.39 -9.42 -11.36
N SER A 10 -0.04 -10.68 -11.30
CA SER A 10 -1.44 -11.07 -11.53
C SER A 10 -2.39 -10.54 -10.44
N GLU A 11 -1.93 -10.55 -9.19
CA GLU A 11 -2.63 -10.10 -7.99
C GLU A 11 -2.80 -8.58 -8.00
N ILE A 12 -1.80 -7.88 -8.52
CA ILE A 12 -1.86 -6.43 -8.72
C ILE A 12 -2.89 -6.10 -9.80
N GLN A 13 -2.93 -6.84 -10.92
CA GLN A 13 -3.96 -6.63 -11.95
C GLN A 13 -5.37 -6.84 -11.39
N ILE A 14 -5.58 -7.93 -10.63
CA ILE A 14 -6.86 -8.17 -9.93
C ILE A 14 -7.20 -7.00 -9.00
N THR A 15 -6.22 -6.49 -8.27
CA THR A 15 -6.43 -5.33 -7.38
C THR A 15 -6.83 -4.10 -8.18
N ILE A 16 -6.14 -3.79 -9.28
CA ILE A 16 -6.45 -2.64 -10.13
C ILE A 16 -7.88 -2.74 -10.67
N GLU A 17 -8.31 -3.93 -11.12
CA GLU A 17 -9.69 -4.13 -11.56
C GLU A 17 -10.69 -3.94 -10.42
N TYR A 18 -10.37 -4.41 -9.20
CA TYR A 18 -11.18 -4.14 -8.02
C TYR A 18 -11.29 -2.63 -7.71
N LEU A 19 -10.19 -1.88 -7.80
CA LEU A 19 -10.20 -0.44 -7.53
C LEU A 19 -11.05 0.35 -8.53
N LYS A 20 -11.12 -0.10 -9.79
CA LYS A 20 -12.01 0.51 -10.80
C LYS A 20 -13.49 0.41 -10.43
N LEU A 21 -13.87 -0.54 -9.58
CA LEU A 21 -15.24 -0.70 -9.08
C LEU A 21 -15.59 0.28 -7.97
N ILE A 22 -14.61 0.97 -7.39
CA ILE A 22 -14.78 1.96 -6.33
C ILE A 22 -15.12 3.31 -6.98
N PRO A 23 -16.34 3.85 -6.78
CA PRO A 23 -16.77 5.06 -7.48
C PRO A 23 -15.83 6.24 -7.28
N GLU A 24 -15.41 6.47 -6.04
CA GLU A 24 -14.57 7.60 -5.67
C GLU A 24 -13.17 7.49 -6.28
N PHE A 25 -12.59 6.28 -6.31
CA PHE A 25 -11.32 6.05 -7.00
C PHE A 25 -11.48 6.24 -8.52
N ASN A 26 -12.57 5.72 -9.10
CA ASN A 26 -12.82 5.83 -10.54
C ASN A 26 -13.07 7.27 -11.01
N ASN A 27 -13.49 8.16 -10.11
CA ASN A 27 -13.69 9.58 -10.40
C ASN A 27 -12.41 10.42 -10.37
N LEU A 28 -11.30 9.89 -9.83
CA LEU A 28 -10.01 10.58 -9.84
C LEU A 28 -9.45 10.71 -11.26
N ILE A 29 -8.61 11.73 -11.47
CA ILE A 29 -7.85 11.87 -12.71
C ILE A 29 -6.89 10.67 -12.89
N MET A 30 -6.54 10.36 -14.14
CA MET A 30 -5.78 9.14 -14.44
C MET A 30 -4.38 9.15 -13.81
N ASP A 31 -3.69 10.29 -13.83
CA ASP A 31 -2.33 10.40 -13.30
C ASP A 31 -2.31 10.14 -11.79
N ASP A 32 -3.27 10.70 -11.05
CA ASP A 32 -3.41 10.46 -9.61
C ASP A 32 -3.73 8.99 -9.30
N LYS A 33 -4.59 8.33 -10.09
CA LYS A 33 -4.82 6.88 -9.94
C LYS A 33 -3.53 6.08 -10.04
N VAL A 34 -2.70 6.38 -11.04
CA VAL A 34 -1.40 5.71 -11.24
C VAL A 34 -0.46 6.00 -10.07
N ARG A 35 -0.33 7.26 -9.65
CA ARG A 35 0.54 7.65 -8.54
C ARG A 35 0.11 6.99 -7.22
N LEU A 36 -1.19 6.95 -6.92
CA LEU A 36 -1.72 6.27 -5.72
C LEU A 36 -1.44 4.77 -5.74
N ILE A 37 -1.70 4.08 -6.86
CA ILE A 37 -1.40 2.64 -6.99
C ILE A 37 0.10 2.39 -6.79
N ARG A 38 0.95 3.19 -7.44
CA ARG A 38 2.40 3.05 -7.36
C ARG A 38 2.90 3.24 -5.92
N ASN A 39 2.44 4.27 -5.23
CA ASN A 39 2.88 4.59 -3.87
C ASN A 39 2.42 3.55 -2.82
N HIS A 40 1.33 2.83 -3.11
CA HIS A 40 0.74 1.86 -2.18
C HIS A 40 0.90 0.41 -2.63
N ILE A 41 1.74 0.12 -3.63
CA ILE A 41 1.84 -1.23 -4.19
C ILE A 41 2.26 -2.28 -3.16
N GLY A 42 3.17 -1.95 -2.23
CA GLY A 42 3.54 -2.88 -1.16
C GLY A 42 2.40 -3.10 -0.17
N THR A 43 1.65 -2.05 0.17
CA THR A 43 0.43 -2.16 0.99
C THR A 43 -0.62 -3.05 0.30
N ILE A 44 -0.81 -2.87 -1.01
CA ILE A 44 -1.70 -3.70 -1.84
C ILE A 44 -1.29 -5.16 -1.72
N ILE A 45 -0.04 -5.49 -1.99
CA ILE A 45 0.47 -6.87 -1.91
C ILE A 45 0.25 -7.42 -0.49
N HIS A 46 0.58 -6.65 0.54
CA HIS A 46 0.60 -7.12 1.93
C HIS A 46 -0.78 -7.36 2.55
N ILE A 47 -1.79 -6.57 2.16
CA ILE A 47 -3.16 -6.74 2.66
C ILE A 47 -3.95 -7.71 1.78
N ASN A 48 -3.68 -7.71 0.47
CA ASN A 48 -4.43 -8.51 -0.49
C ASN A 48 -3.94 -9.97 -0.54
N GLU A 49 -2.65 -10.24 -0.34
CA GLU A 49 -2.11 -11.62 -0.33
C GLU A 49 -2.87 -12.52 0.67
N PRO A 50 -3.07 -12.16 1.97
CA PRO A 50 -3.83 -13.02 2.89
C PRO A 50 -5.32 -13.15 2.55
N LEU A 51 -5.88 -12.20 1.80
CA LEU A 51 -7.27 -12.27 1.32
C LEU A 51 -7.42 -13.26 0.14
N LEU A 52 -6.38 -13.40 -0.68
CA LEU A 52 -6.35 -14.26 -1.86
C LEU A 52 -5.79 -15.66 -1.56
N ILE A 53 -4.81 -15.75 -0.66
CA ILE A 53 -4.06 -16.97 -0.32
C ILE A 53 -4.11 -17.16 1.21
N PRO A 54 -5.17 -17.78 1.75
CA PRO A 54 -5.36 -17.90 3.20
C PRO A 54 -4.41 -18.93 3.86
N VAL A 55 -3.67 -19.71 3.08
CA VAL A 55 -2.68 -20.68 3.60
C VAL A 55 -1.33 -20.40 2.96
N PRO A 56 -0.35 -19.86 3.72
CA PRO A 56 0.97 -19.61 3.18
C PRO A 56 1.65 -20.94 2.78
N PRO A 57 2.36 -21.00 1.64
CA PRO A 57 3.14 -22.18 1.27
C PRO A 57 4.12 -22.58 2.38
N VAL A 58 4.32 -23.89 2.57
CA VAL A 58 5.20 -24.44 3.63
C VAL A 58 6.63 -23.88 3.58
N ASN A 59 7.10 -23.48 2.40
CA ASN A 59 8.45 -22.96 2.19
C ASN A 59 8.56 -21.43 2.21
N LEU A 60 7.45 -20.71 2.42
CA LEU A 60 7.40 -19.24 2.32
C LEU A 60 8.31 -18.56 3.36
N VAL A 61 8.35 -19.09 4.59
CA VAL A 61 9.23 -18.57 5.65
C VAL A 61 10.70 -18.73 5.28
N GLY A 62 11.08 -19.84 4.65
CA GLY A 62 12.43 -20.08 4.15
C GLY A 62 12.79 -19.09 3.04
N ALA A 63 11.88 -18.90 2.07
CA ALA A 63 12.04 -17.93 0.99
C ALA A 63 12.22 -16.50 1.52
N TRP A 64 11.36 -16.04 2.43
CA TRP A 64 11.50 -14.72 3.05
C TRP A 64 12.78 -14.57 3.85
N THR A 65 13.20 -15.59 4.61
CA THR A 65 14.45 -15.54 5.38
C THR A 65 15.66 -15.39 4.47
N ASN A 66 15.67 -16.08 3.33
CA ASN A 66 16.74 -15.97 2.34
C ASN A 66 16.73 -14.62 1.63
N LEU A 67 15.54 -14.05 1.37
CA LEU A 67 15.39 -12.77 0.66
C LEU A 67 15.63 -11.56 1.56
N PHE A 68 15.00 -11.50 2.74
CA PHE A 68 14.94 -10.31 3.58
C PHE A 68 15.70 -10.43 4.91
N GLY A 69 16.22 -11.62 5.21
CA GLY A 69 16.87 -11.92 6.48
C GLY A 69 15.88 -12.20 7.62
N LEU A 70 16.41 -12.77 8.70
CA LEU A 70 15.60 -13.31 9.81
C LEU A 70 14.72 -12.26 10.51
N ASN A 71 15.23 -11.05 10.73
CA ASN A 71 14.51 -10.01 11.48
C ASN A 71 13.30 -9.48 10.70
N THR A 72 13.47 -9.27 9.40
CA THR A 72 12.40 -8.83 8.50
C THR A 72 11.36 -9.93 8.35
N THR A 73 11.77 -11.19 8.17
CA THR A 73 10.86 -12.34 8.13
C THR A 73 10.01 -12.45 9.39
N LYS A 74 10.61 -12.29 10.58
CA LYS A 74 9.84 -12.29 11.84
C LYS A 74 8.78 -11.18 11.86
N SER A 75 9.09 -10.01 11.31
CA SER A 75 8.15 -8.90 11.24
C SER A 75 7.03 -9.15 10.23
N ILE A 76 7.34 -9.72 9.06
CA ILE A 76 6.34 -10.16 8.08
C ILE A 76 5.42 -11.22 8.70
N PHE A 77 5.99 -12.23 9.36
CA PHE A 77 5.21 -13.28 10.00
C PHE A 77 4.28 -12.73 11.08
N LYS A 78 4.78 -11.85 11.96
CA LYS A 78 3.95 -11.16 12.96
C LYS A 78 2.83 -10.35 12.33
N ARG A 79 3.12 -9.65 11.22
CA ARG A 79 2.09 -8.90 10.46
C ARG A 79 1.00 -9.83 9.94
N ASN A 80 1.36 -10.98 9.37
CA ASN A 80 0.39 -11.95 8.87
C ASN A 80 -0.50 -12.52 10.00
N GLN A 81 0.08 -12.86 11.14
CA GLN A 81 -0.69 -13.28 12.32
C GLN A 81 -1.69 -12.22 12.82
N ILE A 82 -1.38 -10.94 12.61
CA ILE A 82 -2.33 -9.86 12.93
C ILE A 82 -3.42 -9.77 11.87
N ILE A 83 -3.09 -9.87 10.58
CA ILE A 83 -4.07 -9.87 9.48
C ILE A 83 -5.05 -11.03 9.60
N GLU A 84 -4.57 -12.22 9.95
CA GLU A 84 -5.39 -13.43 10.12
C GLU A 84 -6.57 -13.21 11.08
N GLN A 85 -6.41 -12.35 12.09
CA GLN A 85 -7.48 -12.03 13.05
C GLN A 85 -8.66 -11.30 12.40
N TYR A 86 -8.45 -10.65 11.25
CA TYR A 86 -9.46 -9.92 10.50
C TYR A 86 -10.03 -10.73 9.33
N LEU A 87 -9.52 -11.93 9.03
CA LEU A 87 -10.05 -12.78 7.95
C LEU A 87 -11.47 -13.29 8.24
N CYS A 88 -11.88 -13.33 9.51
CA CYS A 88 -13.26 -13.63 9.90
C CYS A 88 -14.27 -12.58 9.43
N ASP A 89 -13.81 -11.34 9.16
CA ASP A 89 -14.64 -10.25 8.63
C ASP A 89 -13.84 -9.46 7.56
N PRO A 90 -13.74 -10.01 6.33
CA PRO A 90 -12.88 -9.45 5.29
C PRO A 90 -13.35 -8.08 4.79
N ILE A 91 -14.57 -7.64 5.15
CA ILE A 91 -15.06 -6.29 4.82
C ILE A 91 -14.16 -5.24 5.47
N ILE A 92 -13.69 -5.48 6.70
CA ILE A 92 -12.79 -4.56 7.42
C ILE A 92 -11.50 -4.38 6.62
N LEU A 93 -10.88 -5.47 6.18
CA LEU A 93 -9.64 -5.43 5.41
C LEU A 93 -9.83 -4.76 4.05
N LYS A 94 -10.95 -5.01 3.37
CA LYS A 94 -11.28 -4.35 2.11
C LYS A 94 -11.43 -2.84 2.28
N VAL A 95 -12.17 -2.38 3.28
CA VAL A 95 -12.34 -0.93 3.52
C VAL A 95 -11.02 -0.29 3.94
N VAL A 96 -10.22 -0.96 4.77
CA VAL A 96 -8.87 -0.49 5.14
C VAL A 96 -7.97 -0.37 3.91
N LEU A 97 -8.00 -1.34 2.99
CA LEU A 97 -7.24 -1.27 1.74
C LEU A 97 -7.62 -0.03 0.92
N ILE A 98 -8.91 0.27 0.80
CA ILE A 98 -9.41 1.47 0.10
C ILE A 98 -8.89 2.75 0.77
N ILE A 99 -9.01 2.85 2.10
CA ILE A 99 -8.52 4.01 2.85
C ILE A 99 -7.02 4.22 2.63
N LEU A 100 -6.24 3.13 2.62
CA LEU A 100 -4.80 3.21 2.46
C LEU A 100 -4.41 3.64 1.05
N ILE A 101 -5.07 3.12 0.02
CA ILE A 101 -4.82 3.50 -1.37
C ILE A 101 -5.21 4.96 -1.63
N LEU A 102 -6.29 5.43 -1.01
CA LEU A 102 -6.72 6.84 -1.06
C LEU A 102 -5.94 7.73 -0.07
N SER A 103 -4.84 7.25 0.52
CA SER A 103 -3.97 8.08 1.35
C SER A 103 -2.96 8.80 0.47
N SER A 104 -2.98 10.13 0.45
CA SER A 104 -1.99 10.96 -0.26
C SER A 104 -0.64 11.03 0.48
N SER A 105 -0.20 9.96 1.13
CA SER A 105 1.09 9.94 1.84
C SER A 105 2.19 9.42 0.92
N ASN A 106 3.29 10.17 0.76
CA ASN A 106 4.50 9.68 0.09
C ASN A 106 5.24 8.77 1.07
N SER A 107 4.73 7.57 1.28
CA SER A 107 5.39 6.59 2.13
C SER A 107 6.84 6.38 1.68
N ARG A 108 7.12 6.47 0.38
CA ARG A 108 8.41 6.08 -0.20
C ARG A 108 9.51 7.14 -0.15
N ASN A 109 9.19 8.39 0.15
CA ASN A 109 10.18 9.47 0.14
C ASN A 109 9.96 10.43 1.31
N ILE A 110 10.55 10.09 2.46
CA ILE A 110 10.47 10.88 3.71
C ILE A 110 11.28 12.20 3.58
N ASP A 111 12.27 12.23 2.68
CA ASP A 111 13.22 13.34 2.55
C ASP A 111 12.67 14.52 1.72
N TYR A 112 11.52 14.36 1.05
CA TYR A 112 10.84 15.47 0.37
C TYR A 112 9.73 16.02 1.27
N ILE A 113 9.97 17.24 1.75
CA ILE A 113 9.10 18.01 2.66
C ILE A 113 7.76 18.40 1.98
N ASP A 114 7.64 18.24 0.67
CA ASP A 114 6.42 18.56 -0.08
C ASP A 114 5.42 17.40 -0.08
N ILE A 115 4.56 17.40 0.94
CA ILE A 115 3.28 16.66 0.93
C ILE A 115 2.37 17.19 -0.19
N ASP A 116 2.64 18.40 -0.71
CA ASP A 116 1.81 19.14 -1.66
C ASP A 116 1.95 18.71 -3.13
N GLN A 117 2.81 17.76 -3.49
CA GLN A 117 3.06 17.38 -4.90
C GLN A 117 2.96 15.89 -5.23
N ILE A 118 2.19 15.09 -4.48
CA ILE A 118 1.99 13.69 -4.90
C ILE A 118 0.87 13.56 -5.91
N CYS A 119 -0.20 14.34 -5.77
CA CYS A 119 -1.39 14.23 -6.59
C CYS A 119 -1.91 15.62 -6.93
N ASP A 120 -2.40 15.79 -8.14
CA ASP A 120 -2.83 17.09 -8.64
C ASP A 120 -4.14 17.54 -7.98
N ASP A 121 -5.02 16.58 -7.63
CA ASP A 121 -6.27 16.85 -6.90
C ASP A 121 -6.30 16.16 -5.53
N SER A 122 -5.39 16.60 -4.65
CA SER A 122 -5.28 16.10 -3.28
C SER A 122 -6.59 16.26 -2.48
N LEU A 123 -7.35 17.34 -2.71
CA LEU A 123 -8.62 17.58 -2.03
C LEU A 123 -9.66 16.50 -2.35
N SER A 124 -9.86 16.17 -3.63
CA SER A 124 -10.79 15.10 -4.03
C SER A 124 -10.37 13.75 -3.46
N ILE A 125 -9.08 13.47 -3.37
CA ILE A 125 -8.55 12.25 -2.75
C ILE A 125 -8.87 12.21 -1.25
N PHE A 126 -8.66 13.30 -0.52
CA PHE A 126 -9.02 13.38 0.90
C PHE A 126 -10.53 13.22 1.13
N ILE A 127 -11.37 13.84 0.29
CA ILE A 127 -12.82 13.69 0.35
C ILE A 127 -13.21 12.22 0.13
N ALA A 128 -12.66 11.59 -0.92
CA ALA A 128 -12.85 10.19 -1.21
C ALA A 128 -12.45 9.29 -0.03
N GLN A 129 -11.26 9.51 0.54
CA GLN A 129 -10.76 8.74 1.69
C GLN A 129 -11.69 8.85 2.90
N ASN A 130 -12.15 10.07 3.21
CA ASN A 130 -12.99 10.33 4.38
C ASN A 130 -14.33 9.59 4.33
N ILE A 131 -14.91 9.39 3.14
CA ILE A 131 -16.13 8.57 2.97
C ILE A 131 -15.89 7.16 3.52
N TYR A 132 -14.74 6.55 3.20
CA TYR A 132 -14.41 5.20 3.63
C TYR A 132 -13.99 5.12 5.10
N VAL A 133 -13.34 6.15 5.64
CA VAL A 133 -13.04 6.24 7.07
C VAL A 133 -14.34 6.30 7.89
N GLU A 134 -15.31 7.11 7.46
CA GLU A 134 -16.61 7.19 8.11
C GLU A 134 -17.40 5.87 7.97
N LEU A 135 -17.36 5.25 6.79
CA LEU A 135 -17.96 3.94 6.56
C LEU A 135 -17.37 2.86 7.50
N LEU A 136 -16.04 2.82 7.63
CA LEU A 136 -15.35 1.89 8.52
C LEU A 136 -15.76 2.10 9.98
N TRP A 137 -15.81 3.35 10.44
CA TRP A 137 -16.25 3.69 11.79
C TRP A 137 -17.69 3.23 12.05
N LYS A 138 -18.62 3.57 11.14
CA LYS A 138 -20.03 3.13 11.23
C LYS A 138 -20.16 1.61 11.22
N TYR A 139 -19.38 0.93 10.39
CA TYR A 139 -19.35 -0.53 10.32
C TYR A 139 -18.93 -1.15 11.65
N ILE A 140 -17.80 -0.70 12.22
CA ILE A 140 -17.29 -1.18 13.50
C ILE A 140 -18.27 -0.89 14.64
N LEU A 141 -18.85 0.30 14.66
CA LEU A 141 -19.85 0.69 15.67
C LEU A 141 -21.08 -0.23 15.61
N SER A 142 -21.57 -0.56 14.40
CA SER A 142 -22.75 -1.43 14.21
C SER A 142 -22.53 -2.89 14.65
N ARG A 143 -21.26 -3.35 14.69
CA ARG A 143 -20.87 -4.71 15.06
C ARG A 143 -20.35 -4.81 16.50
N SER A 144 -20.16 -3.68 17.17
CA SER A 144 -19.62 -3.63 18.53
C SER A 144 -20.75 -3.66 19.57
N PRO A 145 -20.58 -4.35 20.71
CA PRO A 145 -21.60 -4.36 21.77
C PRO A 145 -21.89 -2.99 22.38
N ASN A 146 -20.93 -2.06 22.30
CA ASN A 146 -21.04 -0.68 22.74
C ASN A 146 -19.93 0.18 22.12
N GLU A 147 -20.08 1.50 22.22
CA GLU A 147 -19.13 2.49 21.69
C GLU A 147 -17.70 2.31 22.25
N ARG A 148 -17.56 2.00 23.55
CA ARG A 148 -16.24 1.78 24.16
C ARG A 148 -15.48 0.62 23.51
N ASN A 149 -16.18 -0.46 23.15
CA ASN A 149 -15.58 -1.58 22.42
C ASN A 149 -15.26 -1.21 20.98
N ALA A 150 -16.11 -0.42 20.32
CA ALA A 150 -15.84 0.10 18.98
C ALA A 150 -14.57 0.94 18.95
N VAL A 151 -14.40 1.88 19.89
CA VAL A 151 -13.19 2.71 20.01
C VAL A 151 -11.95 1.84 20.25
N LYS A 152 -12.03 0.85 21.15
CA LYS A 152 -10.90 -0.06 21.41
C LYS A 152 -10.52 -0.86 20.17
N PHE A 153 -11.51 -1.34 19.42
CA PHE A 153 -11.28 -2.07 18.18
C PHE A 153 -10.64 -1.17 17.13
N PHE A 154 -11.21 0.03 16.92
CA PHE A 154 -10.69 1.00 15.95
C PHE A 154 -9.24 1.40 16.29
N ASN A 155 -8.92 1.67 17.55
CA ASN A 155 -7.55 1.97 17.98
C ASN A 155 -6.58 0.81 17.70
N ARG A 156 -7.01 -0.45 17.92
CA ARG A 156 -6.19 -1.62 17.57
C ARG A 156 -5.96 -1.73 16.07
N LEU A 157 -6.98 -1.44 15.28
CA LEU A 157 -6.91 -1.44 13.82
C LEU A 157 -5.94 -0.36 13.32
N VAL A 158 -6.02 0.86 13.86
CA VAL A 158 -5.08 1.95 13.54
C VAL A 158 -3.64 1.56 13.90
N MET A 159 -3.41 1.00 15.09
CA MET A 159 -2.07 0.53 15.49
C MET A 159 -1.53 -0.56 14.56
N PHE A 160 -2.40 -1.45 14.08
CA PHE A 160 -2.04 -2.46 13.08
C PHE A 160 -1.66 -1.81 11.74
N ILE A 161 -2.46 -0.85 11.26
CA ILE A 161 -2.19 -0.11 10.02
C ILE A 161 -0.81 0.56 10.10
N LEU A 162 -0.52 1.28 11.19
CA LEU A 162 0.78 1.95 11.39
C LEU A 162 1.94 0.94 11.41
N TYR A 163 1.75 -0.21 12.06
CA TYR A 163 2.74 -1.28 12.07
C TYR A 163 3.00 -1.83 10.65
N ALA A 164 1.93 -2.08 9.88
CA ALA A 164 2.03 -2.59 8.52
C ALA A 164 2.70 -1.58 7.58
N GLN A 165 2.35 -0.29 7.69
CA GLN A 165 2.99 0.79 6.95
C GLN A 165 4.49 0.88 7.27
N ASN A 166 4.88 0.88 8.54
CA ASN A 166 6.30 0.92 8.91
C ASN A 166 7.10 -0.29 8.37
N LEU A 167 6.51 -1.49 8.39
CA LEU A 167 7.13 -2.66 7.77
C LEU A 167 7.25 -2.50 6.25
N HIS A 168 6.21 -1.96 5.59
CA HIS A 168 6.24 -1.69 4.16
C HIS A 168 7.37 -0.72 3.80
N LEU A 169 7.53 0.38 4.54
CA LEU A 169 8.64 1.32 4.34
C LEU A 169 10.00 0.64 4.36
N HIS A 170 10.21 -0.25 5.33
CA HIS A 170 11.46 -0.99 5.44
C HIS A 170 11.70 -1.94 4.26
N LEU A 171 10.65 -2.65 3.84
CA LEU A 171 10.70 -3.56 2.69
C LEU A 171 10.91 -2.82 1.37
N ASP A 172 10.23 -1.69 1.18
CA ASP A 172 10.36 -0.87 -0.02
C ASP A 172 11.77 -0.29 -0.13
N GLY A 173 12.33 0.23 0.98
CA GLY A 173 13.73 0.67 1.03
C GLY A 173 14.71 -0.45 0.69
N TYR A 174 14.45 -1.68 1.17
CA TYR A 174 15.26 -2.84 0.82
C TYR A 174 15.17 -3.19 -0.68
N ILE A 175 13.96 -3.25 -1.25
CA ILE A 175 13.75 -3.54 -2.68
C ILE A 175 14.41 -2.46 -3.55
N ASN A 176 14.26 -1.18 -3.20
CA ASN A 176 14.87 -0.06 -3.91
C ASN A 176 16.40 -0.12 -3.90
N SER A 177 17.01 -0.71 -2.88
CA SER A 177 18.48 -0.93 -2.83
C SER A 177 18.96 -1.99 -3.84
N LEU A 178 18.05 -2.82 -4.37
CA LEU A 178 18.34 -3.91 -5.30
C LEU A 178 17.99 -3.53 -6.74
N THR A 179 18.53 -2.40 -7.21
CA THR A 179 18.25 -1.83 -8.55
C THR A 179 18.45 -2.81 -9.71
N HIS A 180 19.44 -3.71 -9.62
CA HIS A 180 19.68 -4.75 -10.62
C HIS A 180 18.57 -5.79 -10.73
N GLU A 181 17.87 -6.09 -9.62
CA GLU A 181 16.72 -6.99 -9.61
C GLU A 181 15.50 -6.27 -10.18
N ILE A 182 15.30 -4.99 -9.86
CA ILE A 182 14.21 -4.18 -10.44
C ILE A 182 14.31 -4.16 -11.97
N LYS A 183 15.52 -4.00 -12.53
CA LYS A 183 15.73 -4.02 -13.99
C LYS A 183 15.38 -5.36 -14.66
N GLN A 184 15.29 -6.45 -13.90
CA GLN A 184 14.97 -7.79 -14.39
C GLN A 184 13.49 -8.16 -14.24
N MET A 185 12.69 -7.36 -13.53
CA MET A 185 11.26 -7.62 -13.34
C MET A 185 10.47 -7.47 -14.65
N GLU A 186 9.23 -7.94 -14.68
CA GLU A 186 8.30 -7.65 -15.78
C GLU A 186 8.00 -6.15 -15.90
N PRO A 187 7.74 -5.60 -17.09
CA PRO A 187 7.56 -4.16 -17.31
C PRO A 187 6.53 -3.49 -16.39
N MET A 188 5.43 -4.18 -16.08
CA MET A 188 4.42 -3.69 -15.15
C MET A 188 4.99 -3.50 -13.74
N MET A 189 5.74 -4.49 -13.25
CA MET A 189 6.39 -4.44 -11.94
C MET A 189 7.52 -3.43 -11.92
N GLN A 190 8.30 -3.31 -13.00
CA GLN A 190 9.31 -2.26 -13.13
C GLN A 190 8.73 -0.86 -12.94
N ASN A 191 7.57 -0.58 -13.54
CA ASN A 191 6.91 0.73 -13.42
C ASN A 191 6.37 1.01 -12.00
N MET A 192 6.25 -0.02 -11.16
CA MET A 192 5.82 0.14 -9.77
C MET A 192 6.93 0.67 -8.86
N TRP A 193 8.20 0.62 -9.27
CA TRP A 193 9.33 1.19 -8.53
C TRP A 193 10.07 2.23 -9.37
N LEU A 194 10.35 3.39 -8.78
CA LEU A 194 10.99 4.50 -9.49
C LEU A 194 12.41 4.11 -9.92
N ARG A 195 12.75 4.34 -11.18
CA ARG A 195 14.11 4.21 -11.69
C ARG A 195 14.88 5.48 -11.33
N THR A 196 15.88 5.36 -10.44
CA THR A 196 16.83 6.45 -10.16
C THR A 196 17.70 6.83 -11.36
N ASP A 197 17.67 6.07 -12.45
CA ASP A 197 18.45 6.31 -13.66
C ASP A 197 17.77 7.27 -14.67
N ASN A 198 16.49 7.60 -14.47
CA ASN A 198 15.77 8.55 -15.33
C ASN A 198 15.90 9.97 -14.75
N ASN A 199 16.96 10.69 -15.15
CA ASN A 199 17.11 12.12 -14.90
C ASN A 199 15.94 12.99 -15.43
N GLU A 200 14.97 12.41 -16.12
CA GLU A 200 13.78 13.10 -16.63
C GLU A 200 12.73 13.33 -15.53
N ASP A 201 12.52 12.40 -14.60
CA ASP A 201 11.53 12.56 -13.52
C ASP A 201 11.99 13.59 -12.45
N ILE A 202 13.31 13.81 -12.32
CA ILE A 202 13.87 14.85 -11.44
C ILE A 202 13.71 16.23 -12.09
N ASN A 203 13.77 16.32 -13.42
CA ASN A 203 13.62 17.58 -14.12
C ASN A 203 12.18 18.11 -14.11
N ASP A 204 11.16 17.24 -14.14
CA ASP A 204 9.76 17.68 -14.03
C ASP A 204 9.44 18.26 -12.63
N VAL A 205 10.15 17.81 -11.60
CA VAL A 205 10.06 18.37 -10.24
C VAL A 205 10.84 19.70 -10.11
N ILE A 206 11.98 19.84 -10.79
CA ILE A 206 12.80 21.06 -10.76
C ILE A 206 12.17 22.19 -11.62
N ILE A 207 11.58 21.87 -12.76
CA ILE A 207 10.97 22.86 -13.65
C ILE A 207 9.75 23.53 -12.99
N ALA A 208 9.01 22.82 -12.12
CA ALA A 208 7.91 23.41 -11.35
C ALA A 208 8.38 24.45 -10.31
N GLN A 209 9.62 24.35 -9.82
CA GLN A 209 10.20 25.30 -8.84
C GLN A 209 10.70 26.58 -9.50
N ASP A 210 11.18 26.54 -10.75
CA ASP A 210 11.70 27.72 -11.45
C ASP A 210 10.61 28.61 -12.09
N VAL A 211 9.37 28.11 -12.26
CA VAL A 211 8.24 28.89 -12.83
C VAL A 211 7.48 29.69 -11.76
N SER A 212 7.82 29.52 -10.48
CA SER A 212 7.18 30.20 -9.34
C SER A 212 8.08 31.21 -8.61
N SER A 213 9.14 31.70 -9.28
CA SER A 213 9.98 32.82 -8.81
C SER A 213 9.83 34.10 -9.63
#